data_AF-A0A5U2LTD6-F1
#
_entry.id   AF-A0A5U2LTD6-F1
#
_cell.length_a   1.000
_cell.length_b   1.000
_cell.length_c   1.000
_cell.angle_alpha   90.00
_cell.angle_beta   90.00
_cell.angle_gamma   90.00
#
_symmetry.space_group_name_H-M   'P 1'
#
loop_
_entity.id
_entity.type
_entity.pdbx_description
1 polymer ?
#
loop_
_entity_poly.entity_id
_entity_poly.type
_entity_poly.pdbx_seq_one_letter_code
_entity_poly.pdbx_strand_id
1 'polypeptide(L)'
;MPLIAGIDIGNATTEVALAQDGRFIGSGIVATTGMKGTRENIAGVVASLQQALDKTPWSLQDVAKICINEAAPVIGDVAMETITETIITESTMIGHNPQTPGGVGVGMGTTIAVEKLAALSEDRFAQGWIPLVGEEMDFLEAVWFINEALDRGVNVVAAILKKDDGVLVNNRLHRPIPVVDEVTLLEKVPEGVLAAVEVAAPGQVVRVLSNPYGIATFFALTPEETQTIVPIARALIGNRSAVVLKTPQGDVRSRVIPAGKIFIRGEKRGGEADVAQGAQAIMQAMSACAPVCDIRGEAGTHAGGMLERVRKVMASLTGHEMSAIYIQDLLAVDTFIPRKVQGGMAGECAMENAVGMAAMVKADRLQMQVIARELSARLQTEVVVGGVEANMAIAGALTTPGCAAPLAILDLGAGSTDAAIV
;
A
#
# COMPACT_ATOMS: atom_id res chain seq x y z
N MET A 1 45.63 -29.13 17.55
CA MET A 1 44.35 -29.84 17.27
C MET A 1 43.49 -28.94 16.40
N PRO A 2 42.78 -29.46 15.40
CA PRO A 2 42.28 -28.61 14.31
C PRO A 2 41.15 -27.69 14.78
N LEU A 3 41.32 -26.39 14.54
CA LEU A 3 40.27 -25.39 14.64
C LEU A 3 39.43 -25.43 13.35
N ILE A 4 38.12 -25.55 13.48
CA ILE A 4 37.19 -25.66 12.35
C ILE A 4 36.28 -24.42 12.35
N ALA A 5 36.02 -23.86 11.16
CA ALA A 5 35.04 -22.80 10.97
C ALA A 5 33.86 -23.32 10.14
N GLY A 6 32.65 -23.26 10.69
CA GLY A 6 31.41 -23.36 9.92
C GLY A 6 30.99 -21.97 9.46
N ILE A 7 30.71 -21.80 8.17
CA ILE A 7 30.36 -20.52 7.58
C ILE A 7 29.04 -20.65 6.83
N ASP A 8 28.07 -19.82 7.20
CA ASP A 8 26.80 -19.69 6.50
C ASP A 8 26.80 -18.38 5.70
N ILE A 9 26.65 -18.49 4.38
CA ILE A 9 26.45 -17.35 3.49
C ILE A 9 24.96 -17.25 3.18
N GLY A 10 24.24 -16.48 4.00
CA GLY A 10 22.83 -16.18 3.83
C GLY A 10 22.56 -15.04 2.84
N ASN A 11 21.28 -14.79 2.55
CA ASN A 11 20.87 -13.67 1.68
C ASN A 11 21.11 -12.31 2.35
N ALA A 12 20.97 -12.25 3.69
CA ALA A 12 21.13 -11.02 4.46
C ALA A 12 22.42 -10.98 5.28
N THR A 13 22.78 -12.10 5.91
CA THR A 13 23.92 -12.20 6.83
C THR A 13 24.90 -13.29 6.39
N THR A 14 26.18 -13.04 6.65
CA THR A 14 27.24 -14.06 6.56
C THR A 14 27.74 -14.35 7.97
N GLU A 15 27.51 -15.58 8.43
CA GLU A 15 27.71 -16.00 9.81
C GLU A 15 28.81 -17.04 9.92
N VAL A 16 29.57 -17.00 11.01
CA VAL A 16 30.67 -17.93 11.29
C VAL A 16 30.51 -18.51 12.67
N ALA A 17 30.71 -19.82 12.79
CA ALA A 17 30.86 -20.56 14.05
C ALA A 17 32.22 -21.26 14.08
N LEU A 18 33.08 -20.85 15.02
CA LEU A 18 34.36 -21.50 15.30
C LEU A 18 34.17 -22.60 16.32
N ALA A 19 34.80 -23.76 16.07
CA ALA A 19 34.77 -24.90 16.98
C ALA A 19 36.11 -25.63 17.04
N GLN A 20 36.40 -26.20 18.21
CA GLN A 20 37.53 -27.10 18.43
C GLN A 20 37.05 -28.23 19.33
N ASP A 21 37.40 -29.46 18.99
CA ASP A 21 37.06 -30.65 19.79
C ASP A 21 35.54 -30.84 19.99
N GLY A 22 34.75 -30.50 18.97
CA GLY A 22 33.29 -30.56 19.00
C GLY A 22 32.62 -29.49 19.89
N ARG A 23 33.40 -28.55 20.43
CA ARG A 23 32.90 -27.45 21.25
C ARG A 23 32.95 -26.13 20.50
N PHE A 24 31.86 -25.38 20.59
CA PHE A 24 31.79 -24.02 20.08
C PHE A 24 32.73 -23.10 20.86
N ILE A 25 33.51 -22.28 20.14
CA ILE A 25 34.49 -21.34 20.69
C ILE A 25 34.02 -19.90 20.55
N GLY A 26 33.46 -19.55 19.39
CA GLY A 26 33.08 -18.17 19.10
C GLY A 26 32.36 -18.04 17.77
N SER A 27 31.70 -16.90 17.58
CA SER A 27 30.99 -16.58 16.34
C SER A 27 31.27 -15.19 15.82
N GLY A 28 31.03 -15.04 14.52
CA GLY A 28 31.03 -13.78 13.80
C GLY A 28 29.76 -13.64 12.96
N ILE A 29 29.34 -12.40 12.74
CA ILE A 29 28.21 -12.05 11.90
C ILE A 29 28.46 -10.69 11.26
N VAL A 30 28.26 -10.62 9.94
CA VAL A 30 28.30 -9.40 9.14
C VAL A 30 27.18 -9.44 8.11
N ALA A 31 26.81 -8.28 7.54
CA ALA A 31 25.93 -8.25 6.38
C ALA A 31 26.60 -8.94 5.19
N THR A 32 25.82 -9.73 4.42
CA THR A 32 26.32 -10.39 3.21
C THR A 32 26.77 -9.33 2.19
N THR A 33 27.98 -9.47 1.68
CA THR A 33 28.54 -8.56 0.68
C THR A 33 28.13 -9.03 -0.72
N GLY A 34 27.37 -8.20 -1.43
CA GLY A 34 26.84 -8.54 -2.75
C GLY A 34 25.70 -9.57 -2.69
N MET A 35 25.37 -10.17 -3.83
CA MET A 35 24.33 -11.21 -3.89
C MET A 35 24.86 -12.57 -3.42
N LYS A 36 24.03 -13.35 -2.71
CA LYS A 36 24.33 -14.71 -2.26
C LYS A 36 24.76 -15.58 -3.45
N GLY A 37 25.84 -16.33 -3.29
CA GLY A 37 26.40 -17.21 -4.32
C GLY A 37 27.38 -16.52 -5.28
N THR A 38 27.70 -15.24 -5.09
CA THR A 38 28.66 -14.50 -5.94
C THR A 38 30.03 -14.32 -5.29
N ARG A 39 31.06 -13.98 -6.09
CA ARG A 39 32.43 -13.72 -5.59
C ARG A 39 32.51 -12.57 -4.59
N GLU A 40 31.56 -11.64 -4.65
CA GLU A 40 31.48 -10.52 -3.70
C GLU A 40 31.32 -11.03 -2.25
N ASN A 41 30.73 -12.21 -2.03
CA ASN A 41 30.53 -12.78 -0.69
C ASN A 41 31.85 -13.08 0.03
N ILE A 42 32.97 -13.26 -0.70
CA ILE A 42 34.27 -13.58 -0.09
C ILE A 42 34.70 -12.51 0.92
N ALA A 43 34.41 -11.23 0.64
CA ALA A 43 34.73 -10.14 1.56
C ALA A 43 34.00 -10.28 2.90
N GLY A 44 32.69 -10.54 2.87
CA GLY A 44 31.86 -10.79 4.05
C GLY A 44 32.30 -12.03 4.82
N VAL A 45 32.65 -13.12 4.12
CA VAL A 45 33.16 -14.35 4.76
C VAL A 45 34.44 -14.06 5.55
N VAL A 46 35.41 -13.38 4.93
CA VAL A 46 36.68 -13.05 5.59
C VAL A 46 36.46 -12.12 6.79
N ALA A 47 35.60 -11.12 6.65
CA ALA A 47 35.27 -10.19 7.74
C ALA A 47 34.60 -10.89 8.93
N SER A 48 33.63 -11.77 8.66
CA SER A 48 32.92 -12.55 9.68
C SER A 48 33.86 -13.53 10.38
N LEU A 49 34.73 -14.20 9.62
CA LEU A 49 35.75 -15.10 10.18
C LEU A 49 36.74 -14.34 11.07
N GLN A 50 37.23 -13.18 10.63
CA GLN A 50 38.11 -12.34 11.44
C GLN A 50 37.42 -11.88 12.73
N GLN A 51 36.16 -11.45 12.65
CA GLN A 51 35.37 -11.04 13.82
C GLN A 51 35.20 -12.18 14.84
N ALA A 52 35.08 -13.43 14.38
CA ALA A 52 35.04 -14.60 15.24
C ALA A 52 36.42 -14.88 15.89
N LEU A 53 37.50 -14.78 15.12
CA LEU A 53 38.87 -15.03 15.57
C LEU A 53 39.37 -13.99 16.56
N ASP A 54 39.00 -12.72 16.40
CA ASP A 54 39.39 -11.61 17.30
C ASP A 54 38.96 -11.82 18.76
N LYS A 55 37.98 -12.71 18.99
CA LYS A 55 37.48 -13.10 20.31
C LYS A 55 38.24 -14.29 20.92
N THR A 56 39.28 -14.77 20.24
CA THR A 56 40.01 -16.00 20.57
C THR A 56 41.52 -15.75 20.52
N PRO A 57 42.34 -16.63 21.13
CA PRO A 57 43.80 -16.54 20.98
C PRO A 57 44.30 -17.04 19.61
N TRP A 58 43.41 -17.48 18.73
CA TRP A 58 43.74 -18.07 17.43
C TRP A 58 43.75 -17.03 16.32
N SER A 59 44.55 -17.30 15.29
CA SER A 59 44.64 -16.51 14.07
C SER A 59 44.04 -17.27 12.88
N LEU A 60 43.95 -16.59 11.74
CA LEU A 60 43.45 -17.22 10.50
C LEU A 60 44.29 -18.44 10.07
N GLN A 61 45.60 -18.42 10.37
CA GLN A 61 46.51 -19.52 10.02
C GLN A 61 46.28 -20.78 10.88
N ASP A 62 45.63 -20.64 12.03
CA ASP A 62 45.31 -21.75 12.92
C ASP A 62 44.05 -22.51 12.48
N VAL A 63 43.24 -21.91 11.60
CA VAL A 63 42.04 -22.54 11.03
C VAL A 63 42.47 -23.66 10.10
N ALA A 64 42.20 -24.90 10.51
CA ALA A 64 42.58 -26.08 9.76
C ALA A 64 41.60 -26.41 8.63
N LYS A 65 40.31 -26.08 8.82
CA LYS A 65 39.25 -26.40 7.86
C LYS A 65 38.10 -25.41 7.94
N ILE A 66 37.58 -25.05 6.77
CA ILE A 66 36.40 -24.21 6.60
C ILE A 66 35.30 -25.02 5.93
N CYS A 67 34.10 -25.01 6.49
CA CYS A 67 32.91 -25.64 5.95
C CYS A 67 31.91 -24.54 5.57
N ILE A 68 31.63 -24.36 4.27
CA ILE A 68 30.64 -23.38 3.80
C ILE A 68 29.33 -24.07 3.43
N ASN A 69 28.16 -23.47 3.68
CA ASN A 69 26.88 -24.08 3.29
C ASN A 69 26.70 -24.16 1.76
N GLU A 70 25.96 -25.17 1.30
CA GLU A 70 25.46 -25.21 -0.08
C GLU A 70 24.23 -24.32 -0.21
N ALA A 71 24.49 -23.07 -0.55
CA ALA A 71 23.51 -22.01 -0.58
C ALA A 71 22.99 -21.78 -2.01
N ALA A 72 21.68 -21.92 -2.23
CA ALA A 72 21.05 -21.52 -3.50
C ALA A 72 20.64 -20.04 -3.41
N PRO A 73 20.97 -19.20 -4.41
CA PRO A 73 20.45 -17.84 -4.49
C PRO A 73 18.91 -17.85 -4.55
N VAL A 74 18.29 -17.04 -3.70
CA VAL A 74 16.85 -16.80 -3.70
C VAL A 74 16.62 -15.32 -3.97
N ILE A 75 15.80 -15.02 -4.97
CA ILE A 75 15.43 -13.65 -5.33
C ILE A 75 13.92 -13.52 -5.16
N GLY A 76 13.51 -12.49 -4.42
CA GLY A 76 12.13 -12.06 -4.32
C GLY A 76 11.94 -10.64 -4.84
N ASP A 77 10.74 -10.33 -5.30
CA ASP A 77 10.27 -8.97 -5.56
C ASP A 77 8.78 -8.89 -5.22
N VAL A 78 8.27 -7.67 -5.05
CA VAL A 78 6.91 -7.39 -4.64
C VAL A 78 6.20 -6.47 -5.63
N ALA A 79 4.89 -6.64 -5.75
CA ALA A 79 4.01 -5.80 -6.53
C ALA A 79 2.71 -5.56 -5.76
N MET A 80 1.97 -4.54 -6.18
CA MET A 80 0.64 -4.26 -5.64
C MET A 80 -0.28 -3.83 -6.77
N GLU A 81 -1.47 -4.40 -6.82
CA GLU A 81 -2.50 -4.04 -7.79
C GLU A 81 -3.72 -3.45 -7.09
N THR A 82 -4.21 -2.32 -7.61
CA THR A 82 -5.50 -1.78 -7.18
C THR A 82 -6.61 -2.54 -7.89
N ILE A 83 -7.63 -3.01 -7.16
CA ILE A 83 -8.72 -3.81 -7.73
C ILE A 83 -10.09 -3.12 -7.64
N THR A 84 -10.21 -2.01 -6.90
CA THR A 84 -11.40 -1.16 -6.93
C THR A 84 -11.07 0.30 -7.20
N GLU A 85 -12.04 1.04 -7.69
CA GLU A 85 -11.99 2.49 -7.76
C GLU A 85 -13.31 3.10 -7.31
N THR A 86 -13.24 4.27 -6.69
CA THR A 86 -14.38 5.13 -6.39
C THR A 86 -14.36 6.36 -7.29
N ILE A 87 -15.50 6.63 -7.92
CA ILE A 87 -15.70 7.75 -8.85
C ILE A 87 -16.91 8.57 -8.39
N ILE A 88 -16.75 9.88 -8.37
CA ILE A 88 -17.81 10.88 -8.23
C ILE A 88 -18.14 11.40 -9.63
N THR A 89 -19.39 11.28 -10.07
CA THR A 89 -19.85 11.84 -11.34
C THR A 89 -20.56 13.18 -11.14
N GLU A 90 -20.48 14.06 -12.15
CA GLU A 90 -21.14 15.36 -12.20
C GLU A 90 -20.90 16.27 -10.98
N SER A 91 -19.78 16.13 -10.28
CA SER A 91 -19.50 16.98 -9.12
C SER A 91 -20.60 16.89 -8.04
N THR A 92 -21.27 15.73 -7.90
CA THR A 92 -22.48 15.56 -7.07
C THR A 92 -22.25 15.70 -5.55
N MET A 93 -20.99 15.65 -5.10
CA MET A 93 -20.66 15.74 -3.68
C MET A 93 -19.31 16.43 -3.43
N ILE A 94 -19.17 17.00 -2.24
CA ILE A 94 -17.90 17.41 -1.64
C ILE A 94 -17.79 16.74 -0.27
N GLY A 95 -16.76 15.91 -0.12
CA GLY A 95 -16.60 15.03 1.04
C GLY A 95 -15.21 15.06 1.69
N HIS A 96 -14.36 16.03 1.35
CA HIS A 96 -12.96 16.08 1.80
C HIS A 96 -12.77 16.35 3.30
N ASN A 97 -13.82 16.81 3.99
CA ASN A 97 -13.88 16.94 5.45
C ASN A 97 -12.74 17.82 6.04
N PRO A 98 -12.74 19.14 5.77
CA PRO A 98 -11.72 20.07 6.26
C PRO A 98 -11.66 20.10 7.79
N GLN A 99 -10.52 20.51 8.33
CA GLN A 99 -10.30 20.52 9.78
C GLN A 99 -10.99 21.72 10.45
N THR A 100 -11.05 22.84 9.74
CA THR A 100 -11.50 24.15 10.23
C THR A 100 -12.74 24.70 9.52
N PRO A 101 -13.82 23.90 9.26
CA PRO A 101 -15.03 24.45 8.65
C PRO A 101 -15.65 25.51 9.56
N GLY A 102 -16.24 26.52 8.93
CA GLY A 102 -16.90 27.63 9.60
C GLY A 102 -18.32 27.31 10.06
N GLY A 103 -18.70 27.82 11.23
CA GLY A 103 -20.05 27.71 11.75
C GLY A 103 -20.50 26.26 12.03
N VAL A 104 -21.81 26.09 12.22
CA VAL A 104 -22.49 24.82 12.48
C VAL A 104 -23.90 24.92 11.91
N GLY A 105 -24.43 23.84 11.35
CA GLY A 105 -25.82 23.76 10.94
C GLY A 105 -26.02 22.99 9.63
N VAL A 106 -27.25 23.04 9.13
CA VAL A 106 -27.63 22.50 7.83
C VAL A 106 -28.30 23.61 7.03
N GLY A 107 -27.83 23.85 5.81
CA GLY A 107 -28.38 24.83 4.89
C GLY A 107 -28.69 24.18 3.56
N MET A 108 -29.88 24.42 3.02
CA MET A 108 -30.27 23.97 1.68
C MET A 108 -30.72 25.15 0.84
N GLY A 109 -30.15 25.24 -0.35
CA GLY A 109 -30.39 26.34 -1.26
C GLY A 109 -29.78 26.09 -2.62
N THR A 110 -29.84 27.11 -3.46
CA THR A 110 -29.28 27.08 -4.81
C THR A 110 -27.87 27.67 -4.78
N THR A 111 -26.92 26.99 -5.41
CA THR A 111 -25.54 27.49 -5.56
C THR A 111 -25.51 28.75 -6.43
N ILE A 112 -24.69 29.73 -6.05
CA ILE A 112 -24.56 30.99 -6.78
C ILE A 112 -23.16 31.57 -6.57
N ALA A 113 -22.52 32.15 -7.58
CA ALA A 113 -21.32 32.95 -7.35
C ALA A 113 -21.64 34.12 -6.40
N VAL A 114 -20.78 34.36 -5.41
CA VAL A 114 -21.04 35.33 -4.33
C VAL A 114 -21.31 36.75 -4.85
N GLU A 115 -20.66 37.18 -5.94
CA GLU A 115 -20.83 38.49 -6.57
C GLU A 115 -22.23 38.65 -7.19
N LYS A 116 -22.86 37.55 -7.61
CA LYS A 116 -24.19 37.55 -8.23
C LYS A 116 -25.31 37.71 -7.21
N LEU A 117 -25.04 37.60 -5.90
CA LEU A 117 -26.03 37.88 -4.85
C LEU A 117 -26.61 39.29 -4.98
N ALA A 118 -25.76 40.27 -5.32
CA ALA A 118 -26.17 41.66 -5.44
C ALA A 118 -27.21 41.90 -6.56
N ALA A 119 -27.17 41.07 -7.61
CA ALA A 119 -28.02 41.16 -8.79
C ALA A 119 -29.32 40.32 -8.68
N LEU A 120 -29.58 39.67 -7.55
CA LEU A 120 -30.83 38.95 -7.33
C LEU A 120 -32.02 39.91 -7.32
N SER A 121 -33.12 39.47 -7.92
CA SER A 121 -34.41 40.16 -7.86
C SER A 121 -35.15 39.81 -6.56
N GLU A 122 -35.96 40.75 -6.05
CA GLU A 122 -36.63 40.63 -4.75
C GLU A 122 -37.52 39.38 -4.63
N ASP A 123 -38.15 38.94 -5.72
CA ASP A 123 -38.98 37.73 -5.77
C ASP A 123 -38.20 36.44 -5.46
N ARG A 124 -36.86 36.50 -5.53
CA ARG A 124 -35.95 35.38 -5.28
C ARG A 124 -35.26 35.47 -3.91
N PHE A 125 -35.47 36.55 -3.15
CA PHE A 125 -34.78 36.76 -1.87
C PHE A 125 -35.12 35.68 -0.84
N ALA A 126 -36.38 35.23 -0.81
CA ALA A 126 -36.82 34.20 0.13
C ALA A 126 -36.26 32.80 -0.19
N GLN A 127 -35.78 32.57 -1.42
CA GLN A 127 -35.15 31.29 -1.79
C GLN A 127 -33.83 31.13 -1.02
N GLY A 128 -33.51 29.90 -0.60
CA GLY A 128 -32.22 29.63 0.03
C GLY A 128 -31.07 29.76 -0.98
N TRP A 129 -30.01 30.47 -0.62
CA TRP A 129 -28.82 30.69 -1.45
C TRP A 129 -27.55 30.18 -0.79
N ILE A 130 -26.69 29.54 -1.58
CA ILE A 130 -25.38 29.01 -1.17
C ILE A 130 -24.31 29.70 -2.02
N PRO A 131 -23.76 30.84 -1.56
CA PRO A 131 -22.63 31.51 -2.21
C PRO A 131 -21.41 30.60 -2.36
N LEU A 132 -20.83 30.62 -3.56
CA LEU A 132 -19.53 30.07 -3.91
C LEU A 132 -18.51 31.22 -3.90
N VAL A 133 -17.48 31.12 -3.07
CA VAL A 133 -16.46 32.17 -2.89
C VAL A 133 -15.12 31.69 -3.47
N GLY A 134 -14.77 32.27 -4.62
CA GLY A 134 -13.53 31.96 -5.34
C GLY A 134 -12.26 32.45 -4.63
N GLU A 135 -11.10 32.00 -5.12
CA GLU A 135 -9.79 32.33 -4.55
C GLU A 135 -9.37 33.79 -4.78
N GLU A 136 -9.88 34.45 -5.83
CA GLU A 136 -9.54 35.85 -6.10
C GLU A 136 -10.17 36.82 -5.09
N MET A 137 -11.19 36.38 -4.35
CA MET A 137 -11.90 37.22 -3.39
C MET A 137 -11.18 37.25 -2.03
N ASP A 138 -11.10 38.44 -1.43
CA ASP A 138 -10.68 38.59 -0.04
C ASP A 138 -11.82 38.19 0.91
N PHE A 139 -11.51 37.55 2.03
CA PHE A 139 -12.54 37.07 2.96
C PHE A 139 -13.38 38.21 3.55
N LEU A 140 -12.85 39.42 3.73
CA LEU A 140 -13.61 40.58 4.20
C LEU A 140 -14.60 41.07 3.14
N GLU A 141 -14.24 41.01 1.87
CA GLU A 141 -15.14 41.33 0.77
C GLU A 141 -16.26 40.30 0.67
N ALA A 142 -15.94 39.00 0.80
CA ALA A 142 -16.95 37.94 0.85
C ALA A 142 -17.94 38.14 2.00
N VAL A 143 -17.43 38.47 3.20
CA VAL A 143 -18.27 38.82 4.36
C VAL A 143 -19.16 40.01 4.05
N TRP A 144 -18.64 41.05 3.41
CA TRP A 144 -19.42 42.23 3.05
C TRP A 144 -20.56 41.90 2.10
N PHE A 145 -20.30 41.15 1.01
CA PHE A 145 -21.35 40.71 0.08
C PHE A 145 -22.43 39.87 0.78
N ILE A 146 -22.04 38.94 1.65
CA ILE A 146 -23.00 38.07 2.34
C ILE A 146 -23.85 38.89 3.34
N ASN A 147 -23.23 39.77 4.11
CA ASN A 147 -23.94 40.60 5.08
C ASN A 147 -24.88 41.61 4.41
N GLU A 148 -24.45 42.25 3.32
CA GLU A 148 -25.31 43.15 2.54
C GLU A 148 -26.53 42.42 1.98
N ALA A 149 -26.33 41.21 1.45
CA ALA A 149 -27.42 40.37 0.96
C ALA A 149 -28.40 40.01 2.10
N LEU A 150 -27.88 39.64 3.27
CA LEU A 150 -28.69 39.36 4.46
C LEU A 150 -29.49 40.60 4.91
N ASP A 151 -28.88 41.78 4.91
CA ASP A 151 -29.54 43.04 5.29
C ASP A 151 -30.67 43.43 4.33
N ARG A 152 -30.53 43.09 3.05
CA ARG A 152 -31.59 43.22 2.02
C ARG A 152 -32.71 42.18 2.15
N GLY A 153 -32.53 41.17 2.99
CA GLY A 153 -33.49 40.08 3.19
C GLY A 153 -33.26 38.87 2.28
N VAL A 154 -32.12 38.77 1.58
CA VAL A 154 -31.72 37.57 0.84
C VAL A 154 -31.42 36.44 1.84
N ASN A 155 -32.03 35.28 1.65
CA ASN A 155 -31.86 34.14 2.53
C ASN A 155 -30.59 33.33 2.18
N VAL A 156 -29.43 33.78 2.67
CA VAL A 156 -28.17 33.03 2.60
C VAL A 156 -28.16 31.95 3.68
N VAL A 157 -28.07 30.68 3.28
CA VAL A 157 -28.26 29.52 4.19
C VAL A 157 -26.98 28.75 4.50
N ALA A 158 -25.96 28.85 3.66
CA ALA A 158 -24.66 28.21 3.80
C ALA A 158 -23.64 28.92 2.88
N ALA A 159 -22.36 28.58 2.96
CA ALA A 159 -21.35 29.05 2.00
C ALA A 159 -20.33 27.96 1.68
N ILE A 160 -19.74 28.03 0.48
CA ILE A 160 -18.67 27.14 0.03
C ILE A 160 -17.48 27.99 -0.45
N LEU A 161 -16.31 27.79 0.16
CA LEU A 161 -15.11 28.60 -0.06
C LEU A 161 -13.99 27.75 -0.64
N LYS A 162 -13.18 28.35 -1.50
CA LYS A 162 -11.96 27.72 -2.02
C LYS A 162 -10.78 27.81 -1.03
N LYS A 163 -10.65 28.94 -0.34
CA LYS A 163 -9.59 29.21 0.67
C LYS A 163 -9.98 28.68 2.05
N ASP A 164 -8.99 28.49 2.92
CA ASP A 164 -9.13 28.17 4.36
C ASP A 164 -9.54 29.42 5.17
N ASP A 165 -10.71 29.97 4.84
CA ASP A 165 -11.25 31.18 5.46
C ASP A 165 -12.61 30.93 6.14
N GLY A 166 -13.06 29.68 6.26
CA GLY A 166 -14.42 29.34 6.72
C GLY A 166 -14.74 29.90 8.10
N VAL A 167 -13.82 29.74 9.07
CA VAL A 167 -13.95 30.32 10.41
C VAL A 167 -13.89 31.85 10.38
N LEU A 168 -13.01 32.43 9.56
CA LEU A 168 -12.83 33.89 9.49
C LEU A 168 -14.07 34.59 8.97
N VAL A 169 -14.68 34.02 7.92
CA VAL A 169 -15.94 34.48 7.33
C VAL A 169 -17.07 34.32 8.35
N ASN A 170 -17.32 33.10 8.85
CA ASN A 170 -18.45 32.84 9.75
C ASN A 170 -18.43 33.73 11.02
N ASN A 171 -17.26 34.02 11.58
CA ASN A 171 -17.13 34.88 12.77
C ASN A 171 -17.54 36.34 12.57
N ARG A 172 -17.76 36.77 11.31
CA ARG A 172 -18.08 38.16 10.94
C ARG A 172 -19.43 38.28 10.22
N LEU A 173 -20.15 37.19 10.04
CA LEU A 173 -21.50 37.22 9.49
C LEU A 173 -22.51 37.67 10.54
N HIS A 174 -23.58 38.34 10.10
CA HIS A 174 -24.69 38.79 10.97
C HIS A 174 -25.36 37.64 11.72
N ARG A 175 -25.35 36.44 11.13
CA ARG A 175 -25.81 35.20 11.74
C ARG A 175 -24.88 34.04 11.37
N PRO A 176 -24.69 33.05 12.25
CA PRO A 176 -23.90 31.86 11.93
C PRO A 176 -24.60 31.04 10.83
N ILE A 177 -23.82 30.53 9.89
CA ILE A 177 -24.25 29.59 8.85
C ILE A 177 -23.20 28.48 8.70
N PRO A 178 -23.56 27.28 8.21
CA PRO A 178 -22.56 26.27 7.86
C PRO A 178 -21.70 26.73 6.67
N VAL A 179 -20.39 26.70 6.84
CA VAL A 179 -19.40 27.09 5.83
C VAL A 179 -18.42 25.95 5.60
N VAL A 180 -18.36 25.43 4.37
CA VAL A 180 -17.35 24.45 3.94
C VAL A 180 -16.27 25.18 3.16
N ASP A 181 -15.04 25.10 3.62
CA ASP A 181 -13.86 25.72 3.02
C ASP A 181 -12.94 24.70 2.34
N GLU A 182 -11.76 25.15 1.91
CA GLU A 182 -10.70 24.34 1.28
C GLU A 182 -11.14 23.53 0.04
N VAL A 183 -12.21 23.96 -0.64
CA VAL A 183 -12.68 23.30 -1.87
C VAL A 183 -11.76 23.65 -3.03
N THR A 184 -10.73 22.82 -3.23
CA THR A 184 -9.61 23.09 -4.15
C THR A 184 -10.03 23.40 -5.59
N LEU A 185 -11.06 22.72 -6.10
CA LEU A 185 -11.61 22.88 -7.45
C LEU A 185 -13.01 23.49 -7.40
N LEU A 186 -13.20 24.55 -6.61
CA LEU A 186 -14.48 25.25 -6.48
C LEU A 186 -15.07 25.66 -7.84
N GLU A 187 -14.21 26.00 -8.82
CA GLU A 187 -14.65 26.35 -10.17
C GLU A 187 -15.39 25.22 -10.92
N LYS A 188 -15.32 23.97 -10.42
CA LYS A 188 -16.07 22.82 -10.94
C LYS A 188 -17.41 22.58 -10.23
N VAL A 189 -17.71 23.33 -9.17
CA VAL A 189 -19.00 23.27 -8.48
C VAL A 189 -20.04 23.96 -9.38
N PRO A 190 -21.10 23.27 -9.82
CA PRO A 190 -22.09 23.85 -10.73
C PRO A 190 -22.88 24.97 -10.02
N GLU A 191 -23.00 26.12 -10.69
CA GLU A 191 -23.88 27.21 -10.27
C GLU A 191 -25.35 26.93 -10.65
N GLY A 192 -26.30 27.46 -9.89
CA GLY A 192 -27.73 27.34 -10.17
C GLY A 192 -28.32 25.97 -9.82
N VAL A 193 -27.57 25.14 -9.08
CA VAL A 193 -27.97 23.78 -8.70
C VAL A 193 -28.42 23.76 -7.24
N LEU A 194 -29.47 22.99 -6.94
CA LEU A 194 -29.92 22.77 -5.57
C LEU A 194 -28.87 21.96 -4.82
N ALA A 195 -28.42 22.46 -3.68
CA ALA A 195 -27.41 21.81 -2.85
C ALA A 195 -27.79 21.86 -1.38
N ALA A 196 -27.22 20.95 -0.60
CA ALA A 196 -27.33 20.91 0.84
C ALA A 196 -25.93 20.86 1.45
N VAL A 197 -25.69 21.72 2.42
CA VAL A 197 -24.43 21.84 3.16
C VAL A 197 -24.72 21.52 4.62
N GLU A 198 -23.92 20.63 5.21
CA GLU A 198 -23.98 20.31 6.63
C GLU A 198 -22.60 20.48 7.25
N VAL A 199 -22.54 21.18 8.38
CA VAL A 199 -21.35 21.30 9.22
C VAL A 199 -21.76 20.96 10.65
N ALA A 200 -21.19 19.89 11.18
CA ALA A 200 -21.40 19.44 12.54
C ALA A 200 -20.53 20.22 13.54
N ALA A 201 -20.97 20.26 14.79
CA ALA A 201 -20.19 20.84 15.88
C ALA A 201 -18.84 20.10 16.05
N PRO A 202 -17.81 20.75 16.64
CA PRO A 202 -16.52 20.11 16.89
C PRO A 202 -16.67 18.78 17.65
N GLY A 203 -16.04 17.73 17.13
CA GLY A 203 -16.13 16.36 17.69
C GLY A 203 -17.42 15.61 17.35
N GLN A 204 -18.33 16.21 16.57
CA GLN A 204 -19.53 15.54 16.05
C GLN A 204 -19.40 15.28 14.54
N VAL A 205 -20.31 14.45 14.04
CA VAL A 205 -20.38 14.04 12.63
C VAL A 205 -21.71 14.46 12.02
N VAL A 206 -21.71 14.63 10.70
CA VAL A 206 -22.91 14.90 9.90
C VAL A 206 -23.92 13.76 10.09
N ARG A 207 -25.20 14.10 10.24
CA ARG A 207 -26.31 13.16 10.49
C ARG A 207 -27.38 13.22 9.42
N VAL A 208 -27.49 14.34 8.73
CA VAL A 208 -28.49 14.53 7.68
C VAL A 208 -27.94 14.00 6.35
N LEU A 209 -26.78 14.48 5.93
CA LEU A 209 -26.19 14.12 4.63
C LEU A 209 -25.53 12.74 4.63
N SER A 210 -25.25 12.15 5.79
CA SER A 210 -24.83 10.74 5.91
C SER A 210 -26.00 9.76 5.93
N ASN A 211 -27.25 10.26 5.92
CA ASN A 211 -28.46 9.45 5.91
C ASN A 211 -29.19 9.59 4.56
N PRO A 212 -29.41 8.49 3.82
CA PRO A 212 -30.17 8.54 2.56
C PRO A 212 -31.53 9.23 2.69
N TYR A 213 -32.25 9.00 3.78
CA TYR A 213 -33.54 9.64 4.03
C TYR A 213 -33.42 11.13 4.36
N GLY A 214 -32.29 11.54 4.96
CA GLY A 214 -31.98 12.96 5.17
C GLY A 214 -31.84 13.67 3.83
N ILE A 215 -30.98 13.14 2.94
CA ILE A 215 -30.83 13.67 1.57
C ILE A 215 -32.18 13.67 0.84
N ALA A 216 -32.94 12.58 0.90
CA ALA A 216 -34.24 12.45 0.25
C ALA A 216 -35.25 13.50 0.73
N THR A 217 -35.25 13.81 2.02
CA THR A 217 -36.13 14.83 2.62
C THR A 217 -35.78 16.22 2.09
N PHE A 218 -34.49 16.56 2.05
CA PHE A 218 -34.03 17.87 1.57
C PHE A 218 -34.31 18.05 0.07
N PHE A 219 -34.00 17.05 -0.77
CA PHE A 219 -34.17 17.17 -2.21
C PHE A 219 -35.53 16.72 -2.75
N ALA A 220 -36.46 16.36 -1.87
CA ALA A 220 -37.76 15.79 -2.20
C ALA A 220 -37.64 14.65 -3.23
N LEU A 221 -36.75 13.70 -2.94
CA LEU A 221 -36.45 12.60 -3.85
C LEU A 221 -37.56 11.54 -3.82
N THR A 222 -37.77 10.91 -4.97
CA THR A 222 -38.57 9.69 -5.08
C THR A 222 -37.85 8.51 -4.42
N PRO A 223 -38.57 7.40 -4.12
CA PRO A 223 -37.93 6.19 -3.59
C PRO A 223 -36.84 5.61 -4.52
N GLU A 224 -36.99 5.76 -5.84
CA GLU A 224 -36.02 5.30 -6.84
C GLU A 224 -34.75 6.17 -6.80
N GLU A 225 -34.88 7.50 -6.80
CA GLU A 225 -33.76 8.43 -6.62
C GLU A 225 -33.10 8.29 -5.23
N THR A 226 -33.87 7.90 -4.20
CA THR A 226 -33.30 7.68 -2.86
C THR A 226 -32.35 6.49 -2.85
N GLN A 227 -32.60 5.45 -3.65
CA GLN A 227 -31.69 4.30 -3.76
C GLN A 227 -30.37 4.68 -4.45
N THR A 228 -30.40 5.59 -5.43
CA THR A 228 -29.20 6.00 -6.15
C THR A 228 -28.26 6.84 -5.30
N ILE A 229 -28.77 7.58 -4.31
CA ILE A 229 -27.94 8.41 -3.42
C ILE A 229 -27.38 7.67 -2.19
N VAL A 230 -27.68 6.38 -2.01
CA VAL A 230 -27.14 5.57 -0.89
C VAL A 230 -25.60 5.57 -0.86
N PRO A 231 -24.88 5.40 -1.98
CA PRO A 231 -23.43 5.49 -1.98
C PRO A 231 -22.90 6.88 -1.56
N ILE A 232 -23.59 7.96 -1.94
CA ILE A 232 -23.25 9.33 -1.55
C ILE A 232 -23.32 9.46 -0.03
N ALA A 233 -24.46 9.09 0.56
CA ALA A 233 -24.66 9.14 2.00
C ALA A 233 -23.61 8.30 2.75
N ARG A 234 -23.32 7.09 2.24
CA ARG A 234 -22.30 6.21 2.82
C ARG A 234 -20.89 6.82 2.79
N ALA A 235 -20.53 7.48 1.70
CA ALA A 235 -19.23 8.13 1.55
C ALA A 235 -19.05 9.35 2.48
N LEU A 236 -20.14 9.89 3.03
CA LEU A 236 -20.12 11.01 3.98
C LEU A 236 -20.20 10.58 5.45
N ILE A 237 -20.30 9.27 5.74
CA ILE A 237 -20.34 8.75 7.11
C ILE A 237 -19.02 9.07 7.81
N GLY A 238 -19.12 9.67 9.00
CA GLY A 238 -17.95 10.02 9.82
C GLY A 238 -17.38 11.40 9.53
N ASN A 239 -17.82 12.07 8.47
CA ASN A 239 -17.40 13.44 8.18
C ASN A 239 -18.00 14.42 9.19
N ARG A 240 -17.27 15.48 9.51
CA ARG A 240 -17.75 16.66 10.24
C ARG A 240 -18.48 17.62 9.31
N SER A 241 -18.07 17.72 8.04
CA SER A 241 -18.76 18.55 7.06
C SER A 241 -18.91 17.86 5.71
N ALA A 242 -19.97 18.22 5.00
CA ALA A 242 -20.30 17.65 3.71
C ALA A 242 -21.14 18.61 2.86
N VAL A 243 -21.03 18.45 1.55
CA VAL A 243 -21.93 19.08 0.57
C VAL A 243 -22.47 17.99 -0.35
N VAL A 244 -23.77 18.00 -0.61
CA VAL A 244 -24.40 17.20 -1.66
C VAL A 244 -25.10 18.15 -2.63
N LEU A 245 -24.96 17.88 -3.93
CA LEU A 245 -25.57 18.65 -5.01
C LEU A 245 -26.58 17.77 -5.77
N LYS A 246 -27.74 18.33 -6.10
CA LYS A 246 -28.78 17.65 -6.88
C LYS A 246 -28.52 17.83 -8.38
N THR A 247 -27.66 16.99 -8.92
CA THR A 247 -27.33 16.95 -10.35
C THR A 247 -28.09 15.84 -11.09
N PRO A 248 -28.38 15.97 -12.40
CA PRO A 248 -29.26 15.03 -13.12
C PRO A 248 -28.81 13.57 -13.13
N GLN A 249 -27.50 13.30 -13.24
CA GLN A 249 -26.91 11.95 -13.29
C GLN A 249 -25.73 11.78 -12.33
N GLY A 250 -25.60 12.68 -11.36
CA GLY A 250 -24.54 12.65 -10.35
C GLY A 250 -24.71 11.48 -9.40
N ASP A 251 -23.66 10.70 -9.27
CA ASP A 251 -23.63 9.45 -8.52
C ASP A 251 -22.22 9.21 -7.95
N VAL A 252 -22.13 8.32 -6.96
CA VAL A 252 -20.88 7.85 -6.38
C VAL A 252 -20.82 6.35 -6.56
N ARG A 253 -19.88 5.89 -7.37
CA ARG A 253 -19.76 4.47 -7.70
C ARG A 253 -18.41 3.95 -7.25
N SER A 254 -18.46 2.93 -6.40
CA SER A 254 -17.32 2.04 -6.17
C SER A 254 -17.51 0.82 -7.05
N ARG A 255 -16.53 0.50 -7.89
CA ARG A 255 -16.57 -0.66 -8.79
C ARG A 255 -15.25 -1.40 -8.81
N VAL A 256 -15.31 -2.66 -9.20
CA VAL A 256 -14.12 -3.47 -9.49
C VAL A 256 -13.50 -2.97 -10.80
N ILE A 257 -12.17 -2.87 -10.82
CA ILE A 257 -11.38 -2.51 -12.01
C ILE A 257 -10.55 -3.71 -12.49
N PRO A 258 -10.28 -3.81 -13.80
CA PRO A 258 -9.39 -4.84 -14.32
C PRO A 258 -7.98 -4.69 -13.75
N ALA A 259 -7.48 -5.74 -13.07
CA ALA A 259 -6.14 -5.80 -12.51
C ALA A 259 -5.24 -6.86 -13.19
N GLY A 260 -5.75 -7.47 -14.26
CA GLY A 260 -5.10 -8.52 -15.02
C GLY A 260 -5.14 -9.90 -14.35
N LYS A 261 -4.51 -10.87 -15.02
CA LYS A 261 -4.50 -12.27 -14.58
C LYS A 261 -3.11 -12.78 -14.21
N ILE A 262 -3.10 -13.75 -13.30
CA ILE A 262 -1.95 -14.59 -12.99
C ILE A 262 -2.17 -15.97 -13.61
N PHE A 263 -1.20 -16.43 -14.39
CA PHE A 263 -1.16 -17.74 -15.03
C PHE A 263 -0.19 -18.63 -14.26
N ILE A 264 -0.71 -19.74 -13.74
CA ILE A 264 0.04 -20.65 -12.88
C ILE A 264 0.22 -21.96 -13.63
N ARG A 265 1.46 -22.40 -13.76
CA ARG A 265 1.80 -23.71 -14.34
C ARG A 265 2.25 -24.62 -13.22
N GLY A 266 1.40 -25.57 -12.85
CA GLY A 266 1.78 -26.69 -11.97
C GLY A 266 2.44 -27.83 -12.73
N GLU A 267 2.97 -28.79 -11.98
CA GLU A 267 3.57 -30.01 -12.54
C GLU A 267 2.55 -30.84 -13.34
N LYS A 268 1.29 -30.93 -12.84
CA LYS A 268 0.23 -31.76 -13.43
C LYS A 268 -0.81 -30.97 -14.22
N ARG A 269 -1.06 -29.72 -13.85
CA ARG A 269 -2.10 -28.87 -14.46
C ARG A 269 -1.75 -27.39 -14.38
N GLY A 270 -2.25 -26.63 -15.35
CA GLY A 270 -2.26 -25.17 -15.30
C GLY A 270 -3.52 -24.62 -14.64
N GLY A 271 -3.47 -23.36 -14.24
CA GLY A 271 -4.57 -22.60 -13.68
C GLY A 271 -4.41 -21.11 -13.99
N GLU A 272 -5.50 -20.36 -13.83
CA GLU A 272 -5.49 -18.90 -13.91
C GLU A 272 -6.27 -18.32 -12.74
N ALA A 273 -5.86 -17.14 -12.28
CA ALA A 273 -6.57 -16.36 -11.28
C ALA A 273 -6.68 -14.91 -11.76
N ASP A 274 -7.89 -14.36 -11.66
CA ASP A 274 -8.14 -12.93 -11.86
C ASP A 274 -7.75 -12.18 -10.58
N VAL A 275 -6.81 -11.23 -10.69
CA VAL A 275 -6.32 -10.47 -9.54
C VAL A 275 -7.46 -9.68 -8.89
N ALA A 276 -8.46 -9.26 -9.67
CA ALA A 276 -9.59 -8.49 -9.18
C ALA A 276 -10.54 -9.29 -8.26
N GLN A 277 -10.40 -10.62 -8.19
CA GLN A 277 -11.16 -11.48 -7.29
C GLN A 277 -10.52 -11.62 -5.88
N GLY A 278 -9.38 -10.97 -5.66
CA GLY A 278 -8.69 -10.93 -4.37
C GLY A 278 -7.69 -12.06 -4.15
N ALA A 279 -6.89 -11.91 -3.10
CA ALA A 279 -5.79 -12.81 -2.77
C ALA A 279 -6.23 -14.25 -2.52
N GLN A 280 -7.39 -14.45 -1.88
CA GLN A 280 -7.90 -15.79 -1.61
C GLN A 280 -8.09 -16.62 -2.89
N ALA A 281 -8.61 -16.02 -3.96
CA ALA A 281 -8.78 -16.70 -5.24
C ALA A 281 -7.44 -17.10 -5.86
N ILE A 282 -6.44 -16.21 -5.77
CA ILE A 282 -5.06 -16.47 -6.24
C ILE A 282 -4.45 -17.64 -5.45
N MET A 283 -4.53 -17.61 -4.11
CA MET A 283 -3.95 -18.66 -3.27
C MET A 283 -4.65 -20.02 -3.46
N GLN A 284 -5.96 -20.03 -3.76
CA GLN A 284 -6.68 -21.25 -4.13
C GLN A 284 -6.20 -21.83 -5.46
N ALA A 285 -5.96 -20.98 -6.46
CA ALA A 285 -5.41 -21.41 -7.75
C ALA A 285 -3.97 -21.94 -7.59
N MET A 286 -3.14 -21.29 -6.77
CA MET A 286 -1.79 -21.77 -6.41
C MET A 286 -1.85 -23.16 -5.76
N SER A 287 -2.73 -23.35 -4.77
CA SER A 287 -2.92 -24.64 -4.11
C SER A 287 -3.41 -25.73 -5.07
N ALA A 288 -4.33 -25.38 -5.98
CA ALA A 288 -4.81 -26.32 -6.99
C ALA A 288 -3.66 -26.76 -7.93
N CYS A 289 -2.75 -25.87 -8.28
CA CYS A 289 -1.64 -26.16 -9.18
C CYS A 289 -0.38 -26.70 -8.48
N ALA A 290 -0.39 -26.89 -7.16
CA ALA A 290 0.79 -27.37 -6.44
C ALA A 290 1.22 -28.80 -6.86
N PRO A 291 2.54 -29.10 -6.95
CA PRO A 291 3.67 -28.16 -6.88
C PRO A 291 3.74 -27.24 -8.11
N VAL A 292 3.97 -25.95 -7.86
CA VAL A 292 4.06 -24.94 -8.92
C VAL A 292 5.42 -25.02 -9.61
N CYS A 293 5.41 -24.96 -10.94
CA CYS A 293 6.60 -25.02 -11.79
C CYS A 293 6.97 -23.66 -12.39
N ASP A 294 6.00 -22.83 -12.77
CA ASP A 294 6.23 -21.47 -13.27
C ASP A 294 5.00 -20.59 -13.05
N ILE A 295 5.21 -19.28 -12.94
CA ILE A 295 4.15 -18.28 -12.78
C ILE A 295 4.40 -17.16 -13.78
N ARG A 296 3.34 -16.67 -14.43
CA ARG A 296 3.37 -15.53 -15.35
C ARG A 296 2.24 -14.57 -15.05
N GLY A 297 2.45 -13.29 -15.31
CA GLY A 297 1.43 -12.26 -15.20
C GLY A 297 1.09 -11.65 -16.55
N GLU A 298 -0.05 -11.00 -16.62
CA GLU A 298 -0.48 -10.25 -17.79
C GLU A 298 0.44 -9.05 -18.08
N ALA A 299 0.81 -8.85 -19.34
CA ALA A 299 1.68 -7.76 -19.75
C ALA A 299 1.02 -6.39 -19.52
N GLY A 300 1.79 -5.42 -19.02
CA GLY A 300 1.30 -4.07 -18.72
C GLY A 300 0.73 -3.90 -17.31
N THR A 301 0.65 -4.97 -16.52
CA THR A 301 0.31 -4.93 -15.08
C THR A 301 1.58 -4.76 -14.22
N HIS A 302 1.45 -4.24 -13.00
CA HIS A 302 2.53 -4.23 -12.02
C HIS A 302 2.97 -5.66 -11.66
N ALA A 303 2.02 -6.58 -11.49
CA ALA A 303 2.29 -7.98 -11.19
C ALA A 303 3.09 -8.64 -12.32
N GLY A 304 2.65 -8.52 -13.57
CA GLY A 304 3.37 -9.04 -14.73
C GLY A 304 4.75 -8.42 -14.89
N GLY A 305 4.88 -7.11 -14.67
CA GLY A 305 6.17 -6.43 -14.68
C GLY A 305 7.12 -6.91 -13.59
N MET A 306 6.61 -7.19 -12.39
CA MET A 306 7.39 -7.72 -11.27
C MET A 306 7.88 -9.15 -11.55
N LEU A 307 7.01 -10.03 -12.02
CA LEU A 307 7.37 -11.42 -12.34
C LEU A 307 8.50 -11.48 -13.38
N GLU A 308 8.42 -10.65 -14.43
CA GLU A 308 9.48 -10.60 -15.45
C GLU A 308 10.76 -9.91 -14.97
N ARG A 309 10.69 -8.95 -14.04
CA ARG A 309 11.89 -8.39 -13.39
C ARG A 309 12.63 -9.45 -12.60
N VAL A 310 11.96 -10.20 -11.73
CA VAL A 310 12.59 -11.26 -10.94
C VAL A 310 13.25 -12.29 -11.87
N ARG A 311 12.52 -12.70 -12.92
CA ARG A 311 13.02 -13.63 -13.94
C ARG A 311 14.31 -13.11 -14.60
N LYS A 312 14.35 -11.82 -14.95
CA LYS A 312 15.51 -11.18 -15.56
C LYS A 312 16.72 -11.10 -14.63
N VAL A 313 16.51 -10.73 -13.37
CA VAL A 313 17.60 -10.65 -12.38
C VAL A 313 18.22 -12.04 -12.17
N MET A 314 17.39 -13.07 -12.00
CA MET A 314 17.88 -14.43 -11.85
C MET A 314 18.60 -14.94 -13.11
N ALA A 315 18.06 -14.67 -14.30
CA ALA A 315 18.67 -15.04 -15.58
C ALA A 315 20.09 -14.45 -15.70
N SER A 316 20.23 -13.17 -15.37
CA SER A 316 21.53 -12.49 -15.37
C SER A 316 22.50 -13.06 -14.32
N LEU A 317 22.00 -13.49 -13.16
CA LEU A 317 22.81 -14.05 -12.08
C LEU A 317 23.33 -15.45 -12.43
N THR A 318 22.51 -16.28 -13.05
CA THR A 318 22.86 -17.66 -13.40
C THR A 318 23.50 -17.78 -14.79
N GLY A 319 23.52 -16.71 -15.58
CA GLY A 319 24.00 -16.74 -16.97
C GLY A 319 23.10 -17.58 -17.88
N HIS A 320 21.81 -17.64 -17.58
CA HIS A 320 20.81 -18.36 -18.37
C HIS A 320 19.91 -17.38 -19.14
N GLU A 321 19.26 -17.87 -20.18
CA GLU A 321 18.18 -17.16 -20.84
C GLU A 321 16.96 -17.04 -19.91
N MET A 322 16.20 -15.95 -20.02
CA MET A 322 14.99 -15.75 -19.20
C MET A 322 13.96 -16.88 -19.36
N SER A 323 13.90 -17.51 -20.54
CA SER A 323 12.98 -18.62 -20.83
C SER A 323 13.29 -19.90 -20.03
N ALA A 324 14.48 -20.00 -19.47
CA ALA A 324 14.93 -21.12 -18.63
C ALA A 324 14.81 -20.83 -17.13
N ILE A 325 14.39 -19.61 -16.76
CA ILE A 325 14.13 -19.24 -15.36
C ILE A 325 12.65 -19.39 -15.10
N TYR A 326 12.30 -20.03 -13.98
CA TYR A 326 10.91 -20.28 -13.59
C TYR A 326 10.64 -19.79 -12.17
N ILE A 327 9.44 -19.27 -11.94
CA ILE A 327 9.00 -18.76 -10.63
C ILE A 327 8.29 -19.89 -9.89
N GLN A 328 8.82 -20.28 -8.74
CA GLN A 328 8.33 -21.46 -8.03
C GLN A 328 7.24 -21.14 -7.01
N ASP A 329 7.15 -19.90 -6.54
CA ASP A 329 6.14 -19.52 -5.54
C ASP A 329 5.68 -18.07 -5.66
N LEU A 330 4.46 -17.82 -5.18
CA LEU A 330 3.84 -16.51 -5.10
C LEU A 330 2.90 -16.45 -3.90
N LEU A 331 3.03 -15.40 -3.10
CA LEU A 331 2.11 -15.07 -2.01
C LEU A 331 1.26 -13.87 -2.43
N ALA A 332 -0.06 -13.96 -2.23
CA ALA A 332 -0.99 -12.86 -2.40
C ALA A 332 -1.64 -12.49 -1.06
N VAL A 333 -1.85 -11.19 -0.83
CA VAL A 333 -2.47 -10.64 0.39
C VAL A 333 -3.41 -9.49 0.03
N ASP A 334 -4.64 -9.53 0.54
CA ASP A 334 -5.60 -8.43 0.40
C ASP A 334 -5.22 -7.27 1.34
N THR A 335 -5.27 -6.05 0.81
CA THR A 335 -4.94 -4.82 1.54
C THR A 335 -5.77 -3.65 1.03
N PHE A 336 -5.57 -2.48 1.60
CA PHE A 336 -6.19 -1.24 1.17
C PHE A 336 -5.15 -0.18 0.88
N ILE A 337 -5.40 0.63 -0.16
CA ILE A 337 -4.55 1.77 -0.49
C ILE A 337 -5.38 3.05 -0.55
N PRO A 338 -4.88 4.17 0.00
CA PRO A 338 -5.52 5.46 -0.19
C PRO A 338 -5.37 5.88 -1.66
N ARG A 339 -6.49 6.09 -2.34
CA ARG A 339 -6.52 6.64 -3.70
C ARG A 339 -7.36 7.90 -3.72
N LYS A 340 -6.91 8.86 -4.54
CA LYS A 340 -7.72 10.02 -4.88
C LYS A 340 -8.96 9.56 -5.62
N VAL A 341 -10.13 9.99 -5.14
CA VAL A 341 -11.42 9.71 -5.76
C VAL A 341 -11.51 10.52 -7.06
N GLN A 342 -11.75 9.84 -8.17
CA GLN A 342 -11.88 10.52 -9.46
C GLN A 342 -13.16 11.35 -9.48
N GLY A 343 -13.10 12.57 -10.01
CA GLY A 343 -14.22 13.50 -10.03
C GLY A 343 -14.48 14.24 -8.71
N GLY A 344 -13.72 13.93 -7.65
CA GLY A 344 -13.70 14.75 -6.44
C GLY A 344 -13.20 16.18 -6.70
N MET A 345 -13.80 17.14 -6.01
CA MET A 345 -13.52 18.57 -6.19
C MET A 345 -12.60 19.15 -5.12
N ALA A 346 -12.37 18.45 -4.01
CA ALA A 346 -11.61 18.99 -2.89
C ALA A 346 -10.51 18.01 -2.43
N GLY A 347 -10.09 17.11 -3.32
CA GLY A 347 -9.03 16.15 -3.02
C GLY A 347 -9.50 14.96 -2.19
N GLU A 348 -10.76 14.56 -2.35
CA GLU A 348 -11.33 13.38 -1.69
C GLU A 348 -10.45 12.15 -1.91
N CYS A 349 -10.23 11.39 -0.83
CA CYS A 349 -9.50 10.14 -0.84
C CYS A 349 -10.38 9.03 -0.28
N ALA A 350 -10.30 7.85 -0.88
CA ALA A 350 -10.97 6.64 -0.42
C ALA A 350 -9.95 5.50 -0.26
N MET A 351 -10.24 4.59 0.66
CA MET A 351 -9.48 3.35 0.80
C MET A 351 -9.99 2.35 -0.23
N GLU A 352 -9.19 2.11 -1.27
CA GLU A 352 -9.51 1.15 -2.32
C GLU A 352 -8.91 -0.21 -2.00
N ASN A 353 -9.62 -1.27 -2.38
CA ASN A 353 -9.11 -2.62 -2.25
C ASN A 353 -7.92 -2.82 -3.20
N ALA A 354 -6.92 -3.52 -2.71
CA ALA A 354 -5.72 -3.86 -3.46
C ALA A 354 -5.23 -5.26 -3.08
N VAL A 355 -4.47 -5.86 -3.99
CA VAL A 355 -3.80 -7.14 -3.76
C VAL A 355 -2.30 -6.91 -3.81
N GLY A 356 -1.64 -7.11 -2.68
CA GLY A 356 -0.18 -7.20 -2.60
C GLY A 356 0.27 -8.60 -3.02
N MET A 357 1.35 -8.68 -3.81
CA MET A 357 1.91 -9.93 -4.30
C MET A 357 3.41 -9.95 -4.08
N ALA A 358 3.94 -11.10 -3.64
CA ALA A 358 5.37 -11.37 -3.54
C ALA A 358 5.69 -12.63 -4.35
N ALA A 359 6.68 -12.58 -5.23
CA ALA A 359 7.12 -13.73 -6.00
C ALA A 359 8.52 -14.15 -5.58
N MET A 360 8.80 -15.46 -5.66
CA MET A 360 10.10 -16.02 -5.31
C MET A 360 10.64 -16.90 -6.43
N VAL A 361 11.89 -16.67 -6.79
CA VAL A 361 12.67 -17.49 -7.71
C VAL A 361 13.88 -18.05 -7.00
N LYS A 362 14.06 -19.37 -7.11
CA LYS A 362 15.22 -20.10 -6.62
C LYS A 362 16.07 -20.61 -7.79
N ALA A 363 17.39 -20.39 -7.72
CA ALA A 363 18.34 -20.92 -8.70
C ALA A 363 18.73 -22.38 -8.40
N ASP A 364 19.19 -23.07 -9.46
CA ASP A 364 19.83 -24.38 -9.34
C ASP A 364 21.23 -24.27 -8.70
N ARG A 365 21.62 -25.35 -8.00
CA ARG A 365 22.78 -25.42 -7.09
C ARG A 365 24.13 -25.46 -7.84
N LEU A 366 24.69 -24.33 -8.29
CA LEU A 366 25.91 -24.43 -9.12
C LEU A 366 27.04 -23.41 -8.88
N GLN A 367 26.93 -22.40 -8.02
CA GLN A 367 28.01 -21.38 -7.88
C GLN A 367 28.90 -21.52 -6.63
N MET A 368 28.46 -22.23 -5.58
CA MET A 368 29.21 -22.31 -4.31
C MET A 368 30.58 -23.00 -4.43
N GLN A 369 30.75 -23.92 -5.38
CA GLN A 369 32.05 -24.55 -5.63
C GLN A 369 33.11 -23.56 -6.13
N VAL A 370 32.69 -22.52 -6.86
CA VAL A 370 33.60 -21.47 -7.35
C VAL A 370 34.10 -20.64 -6.16
N ILE A 371 33.18 -20.23 -5.27
CA ILE A 371 33.51 -19.50 -4.05
C ILE A 371 34.44 -20.33 -3.17
N ALA A 372 34.14 -21.62 -2.96
CA ALA A 372 34.96 -22.51 -2.14
C ALA A 372 36.42 -22.58 -2.64
N ARG A 373 36.62 -22.76 -3.96
CA ARG A 373 37.95 -22.81 -4.57
C ARG A 373 38.71 -21.49 -4.42
N GLU A 374 38.04 -20.38 -4.65
CA GLU A 374 38.65 -19.05 -4.54
C GLU A 374 38.99 -18.70 -3.09
N LEU A 375 38.10 -19.04 -2.15
CA LEU A 375 38.33 -18.87 -0.71
C LEU A 375 39.49 -19.73 -0.23
N SER A 376 39.56 -20.99 -0.67
CA SER A 376 40.66 -21.90 -0.33
C SER A 376 42.01 -21.37 -0.84
N ALA A 377 42.05 -20.88 -2.08
CA ALA A 377 43.24 -20.27 -2.65
C ALA A 377 43.67 -18.99 -1.91
N ARG A 378 42.71 -18.16 -1.49
CA ARG A 378 43.00 -16.88 -0.81
C ARG A 378 43.45 -17.07 0.63
N LEU A 379 42.85 -18.01 1.36
CA LEU A 379 43.13 -18.25 2.78
C LEU A 379 44.22 -19.31 3.01
N GLN A 380 44.59 -20.06 1.97
CA GLN A 380 45.53 -21.19 2.07
C GLN A 380 45.07 -22.26 3.07
N THR A 381 43.75 -22.45 3.15
CA THR A 381 43.07 -23.39 4.06
C THR A 381 42.14 -24.30 3.27
N GLU A 382 41.93 -25.53 3.72
CA GLU A 382 40.94 -26.43 3.11
C GLU A 382 39.53 -25.84 3.28
N VAL A 383 38.82 -25.64 2.16
CA VAL A 383 37.42 -25.19 2.14
C VAL A 383 36.56 -26.27 1.53
N VAL A 384 35.55 -26.72 2.27
CA VAL A 384 34.61 -27.76 1.85
C VAL A 384 33.22 -27.17 1.78
N VAL A 385 32.52 -27.40 0.67
CA VAL A 385 31.09 -27.13 0.59
C VAL A 385 30.39 -28.23 1.37
N GLY A 386 29.71 -27.84 2.45
CA GLY A 386 29.03 -28.70 3.40
C GLY A 386 27.77 -29.35 2.85
N GLY A 387 27.04 -30.05 3.73
CA GLY A 387 25.80 -30.76 3.40
C GLY A 387 24.61 -29.84 3.10
N VAL A 388 23.44 -30.45 2.89
CA VAL A 388 22.17 -29.75 2.60
C VAL A 388 21.88 -28.69 3.66
N GLU A 389 21.67 -27.44 3.24
CA GLU A 389 21.39 -26.26 4.10
C GLU A 389 20.32 -26.55 5.16
N ALA A 390 19.21 -27.20 4.75
CA ALA A 390 18.12 -27.59 5.64
C ALA A 390 18.59 -28.52 6.78
N ASN A 391 19.49 -29.48 6.52
CA ASN A 391 19.99 -30.38 7.57
C ASN A 391 20.87 -29.64 8.57
N MET A 392 21.65 -28.66 8.10
CA MET A 392 22.51 -27.84 8.96
C MET A 392 21.67 -26.87 9.81
N ALA A 393 20.63 -26.27 9.23
CA ALA A 393 19.67 -25.43 9.94
C ALA A 393 18.97 -26.21 11.07
N ILE A 394 18.50 -27.43 10.80
CA ILE A 394 17.91 -28.30 11.82
C ILE A 394 18.91 -28.67 12.93
N ALA A 395 20.14 -29.04 12.56
CA ALA A 395 21.17 -29.38 13.54
C ALA A 395 21.48 -28.19 14.46
N GLY A 396 21.53 -26.97 13.92
CA GLY A 396 21.65 -25.74 14.70
C GLY A 396 20.43 -25.48 15.57
N ALA A 397 19.22 -25.59 15.01
CA ALA A 397 17.96 -25.37 15.72
C ALA A 397 17.82 -26.28 16.95
N LEU A 398 18.19 -27.55 16.82
CA LEU A 398 18.13 -28.55 17.90
C LEU A 398 19.06 -28.26 19.09
N THR A 399 19.96 -27.28 18.98
CA THR A 399 20.75 -26.79 20.12
C THR A 399 19.93 -25.84 21.03
N THR A 400 18.74 -25.41 20.60
CA THR A 400 17.86 -24.53 21.38
C THR A 400 17.28 -25.29 22.59
N PRO A 401 17.45 -24.78 23.83
CA PRO A 401 16.93 -25.45 25.01
C PRO A 401 15.41 -25.70 24.94
N GLY A 402 14.99 -26.93 25.23
CA GLY A 402 13.58 -27.32 25.28
C GLY A 402 12.96 -27.69 23.92
N CYS A 403 13.71 -27.61 22.83
CA CYS A 403 13.25 -28.10 21.52
C CYS A 403 13.69 -29.56 21.28
N ALA A 404 12.90 -30.29 20.49
CA ALA A 404 13.18 -31.65 20.04
C ALA A 404 12.40 -31.94 18.75
N ALA A 405 12.78 -32.99 18.03
CA ALA A 405 12.01 -33.46 16.87
C ALA A 405 10.64 -34.01 17.31
N PRO A 406 9.56 -33.88 16.49
CA PRO A 406 9.52 -33.20 15.19
C PRO A 406 9.64 -31.68 15.32
N LEU A 407 10.47 -31.06 14.48
CA LEU A 407 10.80 -29.63 14.57
C LEU A 407 10.76 -28.96 13.20
N ALA A 408 10.24 -27.74 13.16
CA ALA A 408 10.36 -26.84 12.02
C ALA A 408 11.11 -25.58 12.44
N ILE A 409 12.10 -25.16 11.64
CA ILE A 409 12.73 -23.84 11.74
C ILE A 409 12.27 -23.01 10.54
N LEU A 410 11.89 -21.77 10.83
CA LEU A 410 11.45 -20.78 9.85
C LEU A 410 12.47 -19.63 9.86
N ASP A 411 13.11 -19.41 8.71
CA ASP A 411 13.95 -18.24 8.48
C ASP A 411 13.06 -17.14 7.88
N LEU A 412 12.84 -16.09 8.68
CA LEU A 412 12.03 -14.94 8.30
C LEU A 412 12.92 -13.86 7.69
N GLY A 413 13.32 -14.11 6.44
CA GLY A 413 14.17 -13.21 5.66
C GLY A 413 13.42 -12.03 5.03
N ALA A 414 14.16 -11.21 4.29
CA ALA A 414 13.58 -10.06 3.58
C ALA A 414 12.88 -10.45 2.27
N GLY A 415 13.45 -11.39 1.51
CA GLY A 415 12.95 -11.80 0.18
C GLY A 415 12.17 -13.12 0.16
N SER A 416 12.22 -13.90 1.24
CA SER A 416 11.60 -15.22 1.36
C SER A 416 11.31 -15.56 2.81
N THR A 417 10.40 -16.53 2.99
CA THR A 417 10.27 -17.28 4.24
C THR A 417 10.66 -18.71 3.95
N ASP A 418 11.84 -19.11 4.42
CA ASP A 418 12.40 -20.44 4.17
C ASP A 418 12.13 -21.36 5.36
N ALA A 419 11.80 -22.62 5.10
CA ALA A 419 11.47 -23.59 6.15
C ALA A 419 12.32 -24.86 6.02
N ALA A 420 12.86 -25.34 7.13
CA ALA A 420 13.44 -26.68 7.25
C ALA A 420 12.72 -27.48 8.33
N ILE A 421 12.40 -28.75 8.04
CA ILE A 421 11.53 -29.59 8.89
C ILE A 421 12.20 -30.97 9.05
N VAL A 422 12.18 -31.51 10.27
CA VAL A 422 12.69 -32.85 10.63
C VAL A 422 11.68 -33.68 11.39
#